data_AF-A0A7U9DWJ8-F1
#
_entry.id   AF-A0A7U9DWJ8-F1
#
_cell.length_a   1.000
_cell.length_b   1.000
_cell.length_c   1.000
_cell.angle_alpha   90.00
_cell.angle_beta   90.00
_cell.angle_gamma   90.00
#
_symmetry.space_group_name_H-M   'P 1'
#
loop_
_entity.id
_entity.type
_entity.pdbx_description
1 polymer ?
#
loop_
_entity_poly.entity_id
_entity_poly.type
_entity_poly.pdbx_seq_one_letter_code
_entity_poly.pdbx_strand_id
1 'polypeptide(L)' 'MTDGAAVDVADEQIVSNQIIRGIKTLRDHLDCSVHEALDVFVARYTVLRADRPGDFTCGHDEYWTGFYS' A
#
# COMPACT_ATOMS: atom_id res chain seq x y z
N MET A 1 -2.37 -16.20 13.16
CA MET A 1 -0.99 -16.21 12.61
C MET A 1 -1.02 -16.32 11.08
N THR A 2 -1.78 -15.46 10.42
CA THR A 2 -1.93 -15.42 8.95
C THR A 2 -2.03 -13.96 8.49
N ASP A 3 -1.12 -13.12 8.98
CA ASP A 3 -1.23 -11.66 8.79
C ASP A 3 -0.09 -11.06 7.96
N GLY A 4 1.00 -11.79 7.73
CA GLY A 4 2.10 -11.31 6.86
C GLY A 4 1.76 -11.45 5.38
N ALA A 5 1.38 -12.66 4.95
CA ALA A 5 1.16 -12.97 3.53
C ALA A 5 -0.03 -12.22 2.89
N ALA A 6 -1.05 -11.85 3.69
CA ALA A 6 -2.23 -11.15 3.19
C ALA A 6 -1.93 -9.67 2.87
N VAL A 7 -0.93 -9.08 3.53
CA VAL A 7 -0.57 -7.68 3.36
C VAL A 7 0.52 -7.50 2.28
N ASP A 8 1.37 -8.51 2.10
CA ASP A 8 2.42 -8.52 1.06
C ASP A 8 1.88 -8.53 -0.38
N VAL A 9 0.61 -8.92 -0.59
CA VAL A 9 -0.03 -9.06 -1.91
C VAL A 9 -0.03 -7.77 -2.73
N ALA A 10 0.04 -6.62 -2.06
CA ALA A 10 0.05 -5.31 -2.69
C ALA A 10 1.42 -4.62 -2.72
N ASP A 11 2.48 -5.28 -2.23
CA ASP A 11 3.80 -4.65 -2.05
C ASP A 11 4.35 -4.07 -3.34
N GLU A 12 4.28 -4.82 -4.44
CA GLU A 12 4.75 -4.36 -5.76
C GLU A 12 4.03 -3.10 -6.22
N GLN A 13 2.70 -3.04 -6.00
CA GLN A 13 1.92 -1.86 -6.35
C GLN A 13 2.24 -0.69 -5.42
N ILE A 14 2.47 -0.96 -4.14
CA ILE A 14 2.85 0.06 -3.15
C ILE A 14 4.21 0.66 -3.52
N VAL A 15 5.26 -0.15 -3.72
CA VAL A 15 6.61 0.38 -4.04
C VAL A 15 6.65 1.09 -5.40
N SER A 16 5.83 0.65 -6.36
CA SER A 16 5.75 1.23 -7.72
C SER A 16 4.84 2.46 -7.83
N ASN A 17 4.39 3.04 -6.71
CA ASN A 17 3.46 4.17 -6.67
C ASN A 17 2.13 3.95 -7.43
N GLN A 18 1.64 2.70 -7.46
CA GLN A 18 0.37 2.33 -8.10
C GLN A 18 -0.77 2.29 -7.07
N ILE A 19 -0.99 3.41 -6.35
CA ILE A 19 -1.87 3.49 -5.17
C ILE A 19 -3.26 2.88 -5.40
N ILE A 20 -3.98 3.32 -6.43
CA ILE A 20 -5.33 2.82 -6.73
C ILE A 20 -5.33 1.31 -7.00
N ARG A 21 -4.30 0.81 -7.70
CA ARG A 21 -4.19 -0.62 -8.01
C ARG A 21 -3.90 -1.43 -6.75
N GLY A 22 -3.02 -0.95 -5.87
CA GLY A 22 -2.72 -1.61 -4.60
C GLY A 22 -3.94 -1.68 -3.68
N ILE A 23 -4.70 -0.58 -3.55
CA ILE A 23 -5.96 -0.57 -2.78
C ILE A 23 -6.96 -1.57 -3.37
N LYS A 24 -7.10 -1.62 -4.71
CA LYS A 24 -7.98 -2.60 -5.35
C LYS A 24 -7.52 -4.03 -5.09
N THR A 25 -6.22 -4.32 -5.20
CA THR A 25 -5.65 -5.63 -4.91
C THR A 25 -5.96 -6.07 -3.47
N LEU A 26 -5.76 -5.18 -2.48
CA LEU A 26 -6.07 -5.47 -1.07
C LEU A 26 -7.56 -5.71 -0.86
N ARG A 27 -8.41 -4.86 -1.42
CA ARG A 27 -9.86 -4.99 -1.30
C ARG A 27 -10.35 -6.32 -1.85
N ASP A 28 -9.92 -6.67 -3.06
CA ASP A 28 -10.35 -7.89 -3.74
C ASP A 28 -9.75 -9.14 -3.04
N HIS A 29 -8.58 -9.03 -2.41
CA HIS A 29 -7.94 -10.12 -1.66
C HIS A 29 -8.55 -10.36 -0.26
N LEU A 30 -8.87 -9.27 0.45
CA LEU A 30 -9.39 -9.31 1.82
C LEU A 30 -10.92 -9.39 1.88
N ASP A 31 -11.60 -9.26 0.73
CA ASP A 31 -13.07 -9.17 0.62
C ASP A 31 -13.66 -8.10 1.57
N CYS A 32 -13.02 -6.93 1.57
CA CYS A 32 -13.33 -5.84 2.51
C CYS A 32 -13.86 -4.59 1.80
N SER A 33 -14.26 -3.58 2.59
CA SER A 33 -14.64 -2.27 2.06
C SER A 33 -13.42 -1.51 1.50
N VAL A 34 -13.68 -0.49 0.68
CA VAL A 34 -12.62 0.40 0.17
C VAL A 34 -11.90 1.13 1.31
N HIS A 35 -12.62 1.48 2.39
CA HIS A 35 -12.03 2.16 3.55
C HIS A 35 -11.06 1.24 4.30
N GLU A 36 -11.47 -0.01 4.57
CA GLU A 36 -10.59 -1.00 5.20
C GLU A 36 -9.37 -1.30 4.34
N ALA A 37 -9.53 -1.43 3.02
CA ALA A 37 -8.42 -1.64 2.10
C ALA A 37 -7.44 -0.45 2.09
N LEU A 38 -7.94 0.79 2.21
CA LEU A 38 -7.10 1.99 2.31
C LEU A 38 -6.31 2.00 3.62
N ASP A 39 -6.94 1.67 4.75
CA ASP A 39 -6.25 1.61 6.05
C ASP A 39 -5.12 0.57 6.03
N VAL A 40 -5.37 -0.61 5.46
CA VAL A 40 -4.36 -1.65 5.26
C VAL A 40 -3.24 -1.17 4.32
N PHE A 41 -3.59 -0.47 3.24
CA PHE A 41 -2.62 0.09 2.30
C PHE A 41 -1.67 1.07 3.00
N VAL A 42 -2.21 2.01 3.78
CA VAL A 42 -1.41 3.02 4.49
C VAL A 42 -0.52 2.37 5.55
N ALA A 43 -1.04 1.39 6.29
CA ALA A 43 -0.26 0.63 7.26
C ALA A 43 0.90 -0.09 6.58
N ARG A 44 0.66 -0.77 5.44
CA ARG A 44 1.70 -1.49 4.71
C ARG A 44 2.72 -0.57 4.07
N TYR A 45 2.28 0.54 3.48
CA TYR A 45 3.16 1.58 2.97
C TYR A 45 4.16 2.03 4.05
N THR A 46 3.68 2.28 5.27
CA THR A 46 4.53 2.74 6.39
C THR A 46 5.61 1.71 6.73
N VAL A 47 5.25 0.42 6.78
CA VAL A 47 6.20 -0.67 7.02
C VAL A 47 7.24 -0.77 5.91
N LEU A 48 6.81 -0.82 4.65
CA LEU A 48 7.72 -0.91 3.50
C LEU A 48 8.66 0.29 3.43
N ARG A 49 8.15 1.48 3.73
CA ARG A 49 8.95 2.71 3.70
C ARG A 49 10.02 2.73 4.79
N ALA A 50 9.75 2.13 5.94
CA ALA A 50 10.72 1.99 7.03
C ALA A 50 11.75 0.89 6.74
N ASP A 51 11.30 -0.28 6.28
CA ASP A 51 12.14 -1.47 6.11
C ASP A 51 12.96 -1.44 4.82
N ARG A 52 12.40 -0.87 3.75
CA ARG A 52 12.99 -0.90 2.39
C ARG A 52 12.83 0.45 1.67
N PRO A 53 13.34 1.56 2.23
CA PRO A 53 13.18 2.88 1.63
C PRO A 53 13.75 2.99 0.21
N GLY A 54 14.77 2.20 -0.12
CA GLY A 54 15.41 2.20 -1.45
C GLY A 54 14.58 1.58 -2.57
N ASP A 55 13.51 0.85 -2.26
CA ASP A 55 12.63 0.23 -3.26
C ASP A 55 11.66 1.25 -3.88
N PHE A 56 11.47 2.40 -3.24
CA PHE A 56 10.59 3.45 -3.73
C PHE A 56 11.31 4.41 -4.66
N THR A 57 10.66 4.77 -5.76
CA THR A 57 11.24 5.66 -6.78
C THR A 57 11.09 7.15 -6.47
N CYS A 58 10.26 7.53 -5.50
CA CYS A 58 9.94 8.91 -5.15
C CYS A 58 9.91 9.13 -3.62
N GLY A 59 9.98 10.38 -3.18
CA GLY A 59 9.87 10.80 -1.77
C GLY A 59 8.48 10.57 -1.16
N HIS A 60 8.34 10.73 0.16
CA HIS A 60 7.04 10.58 0.86
C HIS A 60 5.97 11.55 0.34
N ASP A 61 6.29 12.84 0.27
CA ASP A 61 5.33 13.86 -0.17
C ASP A 61 4.94 13.69 -1.65
N GLU A 62 5.91 13.33 -2.50
CA GLU A 62 5.68 13.06 -3.92
C GLU A 62 4.80 11.82 -4.12
N TYR A 63 4.98 10.79 -3.30
CA TYR A 63 4.15 9.57 -3.34
C TYR A 63 2.66 9.89 -3.16
N TRP A 64 2.32 10.77 -2.23
CA TRP A 64 0.94 11.09 -1.89
C TRP A 64 0.34 12.26 -2.68
N THR A 65 1.09 12.81 -3.63
CA THR A 65 0.65 13.96 -4.43
C THR A 65 -0.61 13.61 -5.23
N GLY A 66 -1.67 14.41 -5.02
CA GLY A 66 -2.96 14.25 -5.71
C GLY A 66 -3.87 13.15 -5.12
N PHE A 67 -3.46 12.48 -4.05
CA PHE A 67 -4.27 11.47 -3.36
C PHE A 67 -4.99 12.03 -2.12
N TYR A 68 -4.31 12.89 -1.37
CA TYR A 68 -4.93 13.70 -0.33
C TYR A 68 -5.15 15.13 -0.88
N SER A 69 -6.40 15.58 -0.89
CA SER A 69 -6.82 16.92 -1.33
C SER A 69 -7.73 17.54 -0.28
#